data_AF-B9N9F2-F1
#
_entry.id   AF-B9N9F2-F1
#
_cell.length_a   1.000
_cell.length_b   1.000
_cell.length_c   1.000
_cell.angle_alpha   90.00
_cell.angle_beta   90.00
_cell.angle_gamma   90.00
#
_symmetry.space_group_name_H-M   'P 1'
#
loop_
_entity.id
_entity.type
_entity.pdbx_description
1 polymer ?
#
loop_
_entity_poly.entity_id
_entity_poly.type
_entity_poly.pdbx_seq_one_letter_code
_entity_poly.pdbx_strand_id
1 'polypeptide(L)'
;MATALSDILRVTSSLLMLMLLMFCMGAINLEAQVGSLAPDEVEALLEVATQLGKKGWNRNMKLCNDTILPPKPDADNKVVCNCSFPGGVCRVIAIYLKRQDLDGTLPKAIEKVPHLKHL
;
A
#
# COMPACT_ATOMS: atom_id res chain seq x y z
N MET A 1 -43.22 -9.98 39.33
CA MET A 1 -41.88 -10.59 39.50
C MET A 1 -41.45 -11.44 38.30
N ALA A 2 -42.34 -12.24 37.68
CA ALA A 2 -42.00 -13.06 36.51
C ALA A 2 -41.68 -12.27 35.22
N THR A 3 -42.36 -11.15 34.97
CA THR A 3 -42.15 -10.29 33.79
C THR A 3 -40.78 -9.59 33.79
N ALA A 4 -40.39 -9.04 34.94
CA ALA A 4 -39.07 -8.43 35.12
C ALA A 4 -37.93 -9.43 34.89
N LEU A 5 -38.10 -10.70 35.29
CA LEU A 5 -37.11 -11.75 35.06
C LEU A 5 -36.99 -12.09 33.56
N SER A 6 -38.11 -12.17 32.82
CA SER A 6 -38.09 -12.41 31.38
C SER A 6 -37.47 -11.27 30.58
N ASP A 7 -37.68 -10.02 31.01
CA ASP A 7 -37.11 -8.84 30.36
C ASP A 7 -35.60 -8.76 30.61
N ILE A 8 -35.15 -9.07 31.84
CA ILE A 8 -33.72 -9.17 32.17
C ILE A 8 -33.05 -10.28 31.34
N LEU A 9 -33.67 -11.46 31.20
CA LEU A 9 -33.18 -12.57 30.38
C LEU A 9 -33.07 -12.20 28.89
N ARG A 10 -34.01 -11.41 28.36
CA ARG A 10 -33.97 -10.92 26.97
C ARG A 10 -32.84 -9.91 26.75
N VAL A 11 -32.66 -8.99 27.70
CA VAL A 11 -31.60 -7.98 27.63
C VAL A 11 -30.23 -8.63 27.73
N THR A 12 -30.03 -9.56 28.67
CA THR A 12 -28.74 -10.27 28.79
C THR A 12 -28.42 -11.12 27.56
N SER A 13 -29.41 -11.80 26.98
CA SER A 13 -29.25 -12.54 25.72
C SER A 13 -28.87 -11.62 24.56
N SER A 14 -29.52 -10.46 24.44
CA SER A 14 -29.19 -9.47 23.40
C SER A 14 -27.78 -8.90 23.57
N LEU A 15 -27.37 -8.58 24.80
CA LEU A 15 -26.00 -8.12 25.08
C LEU A 15 -24.97 -9.20 24.75
N LEU A 16 -25.24 -10.46 25.09
CA LEU A 16 -24.34 -11.57 24.80
C LEU A 16 -24.13 -11.75 23.29
N MET A 17 -25.20 -11.66 22.50
CA MET A 17 -25.13 -11.72 21.03
C MET A 17 -24.34 -10.56 20.45
N LEU A 18 -24.50 -9.34 20.99
CA LEU A 18 -23.75 -8.17 20.56
C LEU A 18 -22.25 -8.32 20.84
N MET A 19 -21.89 -8.84 22.01
CA MET A 19 -20.50 -9.12 22.39
C MET A 19 -19.88 -10.20 21.49
N LEU A 20 -20.65 -11.23 21.13
CA LEU A 20 -20.23 -12.28 20.19
C LEU A 20 -19.94 -11.69 18.79
N LEU A 21 -20.80 -10.80 18.31
CA LEU A 21 -20.62 -10.12 17.01
C LEU A 21 -19.37 -9.21 17.01
N MET A 22 -19.14 -8.47 18.09
CA MET A 22 -17.94 -7.64 18.26
C MET A 22 -16.67 -8.51 18.30
N PHE A 23 -16.72 -9.67 18.94
CA PHE A 23 -15.62 -10.63 18.95
C PHE A 23 -15.34 -11.21 17.55
N CYS A 24 -16.39 -11.50 16.76
CA CYS A 24 -16.23 -11.94 15.37
C CYS A 24 -15.61 -10.86 14.47
N MET A 25 -15.85 -9.57 14.74
CA MET A 25 -15.28 -8.46 13.97
C MET A 25 -13.87 -8.05 14.45
N GLY A 26 -13.44 -8.50 15.65
CA GLY A 26 -12.17 -8.13 16.28
C GLY A 26 -10.91 -8.75 15.65
N ALA A 27 -11.04 -9.57 14.61
CA ALA A 27 -9.93 -10.25 13.94
C ALA A 27 -9.73 -9.84 12.47
N ILE A 28 -10.36 -8.75 12.02
CA ILE A 28 -10.08 -8.21 10.68
C ILE A 28 -8.82 -7.33 10.79
N ASN A 29 -7.65 -7.98 10.86
CA ASN A 29 -6.41 -7.30 10.53
C ASN A 29 -6.48 -6.95 9.05
N LEU A 30 -6.88 -5.71 8.73
CA LEU A 30 -6.59 -5.09 7.45
C LEU A 30 -5.09 -4.79 7.41
N GLU A 31 -4.27 -5.85 7.36
CA GLU A 31 -2.92 -5.72 6.83
C GLU A 31 -3.12 -5.26 5.39
N ALA A 32 -2.72 -4.02 5.10
CA ALA A 32 -2.58 -3.56 3.72
C ALA A 32 -1.86 -4.68 2.96
N GLN A 33 -2.47 -5.23 1.91
CA GLN A 33 -1.92 -6.36 1.18
C GLN A 33 -0.45 -6.07 0.87
N VAL A 34 0.47 -6.67 1.63
CA VAL A 34 1.89 -6.65 1.33
C VAL A 34 2.09 -7.72 0.26
N GLY A 35 1.47 -7.49 -0.90
CA GLY A 35 1.87 -8.19 -2.11
C GLY A 35 3.32 -7.81 -2.40
N SER A 36 4.12 -8.77 -2.84
CA SER A 36 5.45 -8.42 -3.34
C SER A 36 5.29 -7.66 -4.66
N LEU A 37 6.04 -6.58 -4.83
CA LEU A 37 6.17 -5.96 -6.14
C LEU A 37 6.79 -6.99 -7.10
N ALA A 38 6.30 -6.99 -8.34
CA ALA A 38 6.78 -7.87 -9.38
C ALA A 38 8.31 -7.67 -9.58
N PRO A 39 9.14 -8.73 -9.57
CA PRO A 39 10.59 -8.60 -9.64
C PRO A 39 11.09 -7.86 -10.89
N ASP A 40 10.41 -8.05 -12.02
CA ASP A 40 10.64 -7.34 -13.28
C ASP A 40 10.47 -5.83 -13.13
N GLU A 41 9.42 -5.38 -12.43
CA GLU A 41 9.18 -3.96 -12.18
C GLU A 41 10.14 -3.38 -11.13
N VAL A 42 10.62 -4.19 -10.17
CA VAL A 42 11.70 -3.77 -9.24
C VAL A 42 12.95 -3.41 -10.03
N GLU A 43 13.38 -4.28 -10.94
CA GLU A 43 14.56 -4.01 -11.79
C GLU A 43 14.34 -2.81 -12.72
N ALA A 44 13.14 -2.69 -13.31
CA ALA A 44 12.79 -1.53 -14.13
C ALA A 44 12.86 -0.21 -13.33
N LEU A 45 12.38 -0.18 -12.09
CA LEU A 45 12.48 0.99 -11.22
C LEU A 45 13.92 1.35 -10.86
N LEU A 46 14.80 0.37 -10.67
CA LEU A 46 16.22 0.61 -10.43
C LEU A 46 16.93 1.18 -11.67
N GLU A 47 16.57 0.72 -12.85
CA GLU A 47 17.06 1.27 -14.11
C GLU A 47 16.55 2.70 -14.33
N VAL A 48 15.26 2.96 -14.05
CA VAL A 48 14.67 4.30 -14.03
C VAL A 48 15.44 5.21 -13.07
N ALA A 49 15.71 4.76 -11.85
CA ALA A 49 16.47 5.53 -10.88
C ALA A 49 17.89 5.85 -11.37
N THR A 50 18.56 4.88 -11.99
CA THR A 50 19.89 5.05 -12.56
C THR A 50 19.90 6.09 -13.68
N GLN A 51 18.96 5.98 -14.62
CA GLN A 51 18.84 6.90 -15.76
C GLN A 51 18.48 8.33 -15.34
N LEU A 52 17.72 8.46 -14.25
CA LEU A 52 17.37 9.74 -13.63
C LEU A 52 18.45 10.31 -12.71
N GLY A 53 19.53 9.58 -12.39
CA GLY A 53 20.48 10.01 -11.35
C GLY A 53 19.89 9.96 -9.93
N LYS A 54 18.76 9.29 -9.73
CA LYS A 54 18.06 9.19 -8.44
C LYS A 54 18.84 8.28 -7.49
N LYS A 55 19.31 8.86 -6.38
CA LYS A 55 20.00 8.14 -5.31
C LYS A 55 19.02 7.59 -4.28
N GLY A 56 19.45 6.55 -3.57
CA GLY A 56 18.75 5.98 -2.40
C GLY A 56 17.73 4.88 -2.70
N TRP A 57 17.39 4.61 -3.96
CA TRP A 57 16.58 3.44 -4.33
C TRP A 57 17.46 2.19 -4.42
N ASN A 58 17.01 1.10 -3.81
CA ASN A 58 17.70 -0.20 -3.84
C ASN A 58 16.68 -1.34 -3.69
N ARG A 59 17.12 -2.58 -3.95
CA ARG A 59 16.26 -3.79 -3.88
C ARG A 59 15.67 -4.07 -2.49
N ASN A 60 16.31 -3.59 -1.44
CA ASN A 60 15.89 -3.81 -0.06
C ASN A 60 14.88 -2.75 0.42
N MET A 61 14.63 -1.71 -0.39
CA MET A 61 13.70 -0.64 -0.07
C MET A 61 12.29 -1.00 -0.51
N LYS A 62 11.31 -0.71 0.34
CA LYS A 62 9.89 -0.92 0.01
C LYS A 62 9.39 0.18 -0.92
N LEU A 63 9.56 -0.01 -2.23
CA LEU A 63 9.15 0.96 -3.26
C LEU A 63 7.63 1.19 -3.31
N CYS A 64 6.81 0.21 -2.93
CA CYS A 64 5.33 0.33 -2.94
C CYS A 64 4.70 0.76 -1.61
N ASN A 65 5.50 0.90 -0.55
CA ASN A 65 5.03 1.55 0.67
C ASN A 65 5.43 3.01 0.55
N ASP A 66 4.57 3.92 1.00
CA ASP A 66 4.79 5.37 1.11
C ASP A 66 6.09 5.67 1.89
N THR A 67 7.25 5.41 1.27
CA THR A 67 8.55 5.65 1.86
C THR A 67 8.81 7.12 1.60
N ILE A 68 8.15 7.91 2.44
CA ILE A 68 8.42 9.32 2.68
C ILE A 68 9.85 9.37 3.25
N LEU A 69 10.85 9.21 2.38
CA LEU A 69 12.20 9.72 2.64
C LEU A 69 12.02 11.22 2.88
N PRO A 70 12.66 11.79 3.92
CA PRO A 70 12.23 13.03 4.54
C PRO A 70 11.97 14.09 3.47
N PRO A 71 10.73 14.54 3.31
CA PRO A 71 10.37 15.41 2.22
C PRO A 71 10.98 16.75 2.56
N LYS A 72 11.73 17.33 1.62
CA LYS A 72 11.60 18.77 1.46
C LYS A 72 10.09 19.01 1.29
N PRO A 73 9.48 19.98 1.99
CA PRO A 73 8.01 20.12 2.06
C PRO A 73 7.31 20.20 0.69
N ASP A 74 8.07 20.43 -0.38
CA ASP A 74 7.59 20.55 -1.75
C ASP A 74 8.06 19.42 -2.70
N ALA A 75 8.74 18.38 -2.23
CA ALA A 75 9.34 17.38 -3.12
C ALA A 75 8.62 16.03 -3.07
N ASP A 76 8.00 15.62 -4.18
CA ASP A 76 7.39 14.29 -4.30
C ASP A 76 8.49 13.25 -4.56
N ASN A 77 8.48 12.16 -3.78
CA ASN A 77 9.29 10.96 -4.00
C ASN A 77 8.42 9.74 -3.68
N LYS A 78 7.47 9.45 -4.56
CA LYS A 78 6.44 8.43 -4.33
C LYS A 78 6.37 7.46 -5.50
N VAL A 79 6.28 6.17 -5.20
CA VAL A 79 5.88 5.14 -6.15
C VAL A 79 4.58 4.54 -5.64
N VAL A 80 3.57 4.46 -6.51
CA VAL A 80 2.24 3.95 -6.19
C VAL A 80 2.05 2.63 -6.88
N CYS A 81 1.61 1.64 -6.12
CA CYS A 81 1.37 0.30 -6.61
C CYS A 81 -0.08 -0.11 -6.39
N ASN A 82 -0.59 -0.96 -7.28
CA ASN A 82 -1.85 -1.64 -7.11
C ASN A 82 -1.56 -3.13 -6.88
N CYS A 83 -2.03 -3.66 -5.75
CA CYS A 83 -1.81 -5.05 -5.33
C CYS A 83 -3.04 -5.94 -5.55
N SER A 84 -4.11 -5.42 -6.13
CA SER A 84 -5.34 -6.16 -6.41
C SER A 84 -5.27 -6.98 -7.71
N PHE A 85 -4.07 -7.25 -8.24
CA PHE A 85 -3.92 -8.13 -9.40
C PHE A 85 -4.03 -9.60 -9.00
N PRO A 86 -4.48 -10.48 -9.92
CA PRO A 86 -4.52 -11.92 -9.68
C PRO A 86 -3.16 -12.46 -9.20
N GLY A 87 -3.19 -13.34 -8.20
CA GLY A 87 -1.97 -13.91 -7.61
C GLY A 87 -1.29 -13.04 -6.56
N GLY A 88 -1.88 -11.91 -6.15
CA GLY A 88 -1.36 -11.07 -5.06
C GLY A 88 -0.08 -10.32 -5.41
N VAL A 89 0.24 -10.22 -6.69
CA VAL A 89 1.41 -9.49 -7.20
C VAL A 89 1.07 -8.00 -7.28
N CYS A 90 1.91 -7.14 -6.70
CA CYS A 90 1.75 -5.71 -6.87
C CYS A 90 2.36 -5.25 -8.18
N ARG A 91 1.67 -4.34 -8.87
CA ARG A 91 2.16 -3.64 -10.06
C ARG A 91 2.25 -2.15 -9.85
N VAL A 92 3.28 -1.51 -10.39
CA VAL A 92 3.45 -0.05 -10.33
C VAL A 92 2.43 0.62 -11.26
N ILE A 93 1.70 1.60 -10.72
CA ILE A 93 0.69 2.37 -11.47
C ILE A 93 1.00 3.86 -11.54
N ALA A 94 1.83 4.39 -10.64
CA ALA A 94 2.30 5.77 -10.74
C ALA A 94 3.69 5.95 -10.13
N ILE A 95 4.45 6.88 -10.70
CA ILE A 95 5.74 7.32 -10.17
C ILE A 95 5.70 8.85 -10.09
N TYR A 96 5.99 9.42 -8.93
CA TYR A 96 6.03 10.87 -8.73
C TYR A 96 7.39 11.27 -8.16
N LEU A 97 8.19 11.94 -8.99
CA LEU A 97 9.51 12.45 -8.65
C LEU A 97 9.58 13.95 -8.97
N LYS A 98 9.06 14.80 -8.07
CA LYS A 98 8.98 16.25 -8.28
C LYS A 98 9.96 17.01 -7.39
N ARG A 99 10.52 18.10 -7.94
CA ARG A 99 11.42 19.03 -7.23
C ARG A 99 12.61 18.32 -6.55
N GLN A 100 13.06 17.21 -7.15
CA GLN A 100 14.16 16.38 -6.66
C GLN A 100 15.53 16.82 -7.21
N ASP A 101 15.57 17.76 -8.16
CA ASP A 101 16.79 18.23 -8.84
C ASP A 101 17.61 17.05 -9.40
N LEU A 102 16.94 16.22 -10.20
CA LEU A 102 17.51 15.02 -10.80
C LEU A 102 18.36 15.41 -12.01
N ASP A 103 19.61 14.93 -12.04
CA ASP A 103 20.63 15.29 -13.04
C ASP A 103 20.74 14.28 -14.20
N GLY A 104 19.70 13.48 -14.40
CA GLY A 104 19.65 12.42 -15.41
C GLY A 104 18.88 12.77 -16.69
N THR A 105 18.45 11.71 -17.38
CA THR A 105 17.69 11.78 -18.63
C THR A 105 16.30 11.18 -18.46
N LEU A 106 15.37 11.51 -19.37
CA LEU A 106 14.05 10.88 -19.39
C LEU A 106 14.22 9.36 -19.56
N PRO A 107 13.79 8.54 -18.59
CA PRO A 107 14.21 7.15 -18.53
C PRO A 107 13.40 6.28 -19.49
N LYS A 108 14.07 5.63 -20.44
CA LYS A 108 13.44 4.70 -21.39
C LYS A 108 12.91 3.45 -20.70
N ALA A 109 13.51 3.07 -19.58
CA ALA A 109 13.11 1.92 -18.78
C ALA A 109 11.66 1.99 -18.25
N ILE A 110 11.01 3.16 -18.31
CA ILE A 110 9.57 3.31 -18.04
C ILE A 110 8.73 2.34 -18.90
N GLU A 111 9.16 2.03 -20.13
CA GLU A 111 8.44 1.09 -21.01
C GLU A 111 8.32 -0.33 -20.41
N LYS A 112 9.21 -0.69 -19.49
CA LYS A 112 9.24 -1.98 -18.79
C LYS A 112 8.29 -2.02 -17.59
N VAL A 113 7.52 -0.95 -17.36
CA VAL A 113 6.52 -0.82 -16.30
C VAL A 113 5.13 -0.80 -16.94
N PRO A 114 4.57 -1.97 -17.33
CA PRO A 114 3.44 -2.06 -18.25
C PRO A 114 2.11 -1.53 -17.71
N HIS A 115 1.96 -1.42 -16.39
CA HIS A 115 0.73 -0.96 -15.75
C HIS A 115 0.77 0.51 -15.33
N LEU A 116 1.83 1.24 -15.71
CA LEU A 116 2.00 2.64 -15.37
C LEU A 116 0.91 3.50 -16.04
N LYS A 117 0.26 4.34 -15.25
CA LYS A 117 -0.81 5.27 -15.68
C LYS A 117 -0.43 6.73 -15.50
N HIS A 118 0.44 7.04 -14.54
CA HIS A 118 0.82 8.41 -14.18
C HIS A 118 2.33 8.52 -13.94
N LEU A 119 2.91 9.63 -14.40
CA LEU A 119 4.31 10.03 -14.19
C LEU A 119 4.36 11.50 -13.77
#